data_AF-A0ABD5CHX8-F1
#
_entry.id   AF-A0ABD5CHX8-F1
#
_cell.length_a   1.000
_cell.length_b   1.000
_cell.length_c   1.000
_cell.angle_alpha   90.00
_cell.angle_beta   90.00
_cell.angle_gamma   90.00
#
_symmetry.space_group_name_H-M   'P 1'
#
loop_
_entity.id
_entity.type
_entity.pdbx_description
1 polymer ?
#
loop_
_entity_poly.entity_id
_entity_poly.type
_entity_poly.pdbx_seq_one_letter_code
_entity_poly.pdbx_strand_id
1 'polypeptide(L)'
;MIRKTLNASQLQQEVSRRIHRLQEIVEDGVKIRVPRPQLQDPDKTGCNWNMTHFGNAVGFERDVEAVLKAVRAEYNLSTEAKSSGNPFED
;
A
#
# COMPACT_ATOMS: atom_id res chain seq x y z
N MET A 1 8.70 11.22 13.46
CA MET A 1 8.91 10.36 12.26
C MET A 1 8.44 11.14 11.05
N ILE A 2 9.29 11.32 10.05
CA ILE A 2 8.95 12.06 8.83
C ILE A 2 8.23 11.08 7.90
N ARG A 3 6.98 11.36 7.55
CA ARG A 3 6.23 10.54 6.59
C ARG A 3 6.77 10.79 5.20
N LYS A 4 7.11 9.72 4.49
CA LYS A 4 7.47 9.82 3.07
C LYS A 4 6.19 9.87 2.24
N THR A 5 6.17 10.64 1.18
CA THR A 5 5.03 10.68 0.25
C THR A 5 5.35 9.84 -0.97
N LEU A 6 4.49 8.87 -1.29
CA LEU A 6 4.63 7.98 -2.45
C LEU A 6 3.46 8.14 -3.40
N ASN A 7 3.72 7.92 -4.68
CA ASN A 7 2.67 7.87 -5.70
C ASN A 7 1.78 6.63 -5.53
N ALA A 8 0.56 6.69 -6.07
CA ALA A 8 -0.42 5.60 -5.95
C ALA A 8 0.14 4.23 -6.36
N SER A 9 0.90 4.17 -7.47
CA SER A 9 1.52 2.93 -7.96
C SER A 9 2.63 2.42 -7.05
N GLN A 10 3.49 3.31 -6.53
CA GLN A 10 4.57 2.92 -5.61
C GLN A 10 4.00 2.42 -4.28
N LEU A 11 2.98 3.09 -3.78
CA LEU A 11 2.32 2.74 -2.54
C LEU A 11 1.56 1.41 -2.68
N GLN A 12 0.91 1.19 -3.82
CA GLN A 12 0.33 -0.12 -4.18
C GLN A 12 1.40 -1.23 -4.23
N GLN A 13 2.54 -0.98 -4.87
CA GLN A 13 3.63 -1.95 -4.96
C GLN A 13 4.25 -2.26 -3.59
N GLU A 14 4.43 -1.25 -2.72
CA GLU A 14 4.98 -1.45 -1.39
C GLU A 14 4.03 -2.28 -0.51
N VAL A 15 2.74 -1.97 -0.52
CA VAL A 15 1.71 -2.77 0.16
C VAL A 15 1.71 -4.20 -0.40
N SER A 16 1.72 -4.37 -1.72
CA SER A 16 1.80 -5.68 -2.35
C SER A 16 3.05 -6.45 -1.95
N ARG A 17 4.21 -5.78 -1.91
CA ARG A 17 5.48 -6.41 -1.57
C ARG A 17 5.51 -6.88 -0.12
N ARG A 18 5.00 -6.05 0.81
CA ARG A 18 4.94 -6.42 2.23
C ARG A 18 3.94 -7.54 2.47
N ILE A 19 2.76 -7.48 1.84
CA ILE A 19 1.75 -8.54 1.93
C ILE A 19 2.30 -9.86 1.39
N HIS A 20 2.88 -9.87 0.18
CA HIS A 20 3.49 -11.07 -0.41
C HIS A 20 4.79 -11.50 0.29
N ARG A 21 5.26 -10.77 1.29
CA ARG A 21 6.38 -11.16 2.16
C ARG A 21 5.94 -11.85 3.45
N LEU A 22 4.64 -11.78 3.77
CA LEU A 22 4.09 -12.46 4.94
C LEU A 22 4.22 -13.97 4.71
N GLN A 23 4.85 -14.67 5.65
CA GLN A 23 5.06 -16.11 5.55
C GLN A 23 3.76 -16.85 5.28
N GLU A 24 2.68 -16.50 5.98
CA GLU A 24 1.39 -17.17 5.80
C GLU A 24 0.86 -17.08 4.36
N ILE A 25 1.05 -15.94 3.69
CA ILE A 25 0.62 -15.74 2.29
C ILE A 25 1.55 -16.47 1.32
N VAL A 26 2.84 -16.50 1.61
CA VAL A 26 3.84 -17.22 0.81
C VAL A 26 3.64 -18.73 0.91
N GLU A 27 3.36 -19.24 2.12
CA GLU A 27 3.12 -20.65 2.41
C GLU A 27 1.82 -21.14 1.78
N ASP A 28 0.76 -20.33 1.84
CA ASP A 28 -0.53 -20.65 1.21
C ASP A 28 -0.52 -20.40 -0.31
N GLY A 29 0.53 -19.74 -0.84
CA GLY A 29 0.65 -19.39 -2.27
C GLY A 29 -0.38 -18.38 -2.75
N VAL A 30 -1.00 -17.64 -1.82
CA VAL A 30 -2.14 -16.76 -2.09
C VAL A 30 -1.68 -15.47 -2.74
N LYS A 31 -2.23 -15.18 -3.92
CA LYS A 31 -1.99 -13.89 -4.59
C LYS A 31 -3.04 -12.88 -4.14
N ILE A 32 -2.76 -12.18 -3.04
CA ILE A 32 -3.62 -11.07 -2.61
C ILE A 32 -3.57 -9.96 -3.65
N ARG A 33 -4.74 -9.59 -4.16
CA ARG A 33 -4.91 -8.49 -5.11
C ARG A 33 -5.01 -7.19 -4.33
N VAL A 34 -3.92 -6.43 -4.33
CA VAL A 34 -3.88 -5.10 -3.71
C VAL A 34 -4.54 -4.07 -4.63
N PRO A 35 -5.60 -3.38 -4.19
CA PRO A 35 -6.23 -2.33 -4.98
C PRO A 35 -5.35 -1.08 -5.03
N ARG A 36 -5.62 -0.20 -6.00
CA ARG A 36 -4.96 1.11 -6.06
C ARG A 36 -5.42 1.96 -4.86
N PRO A 37 -4.50 2.66 -4.16
CA PRO A 37 -4.89 3.54 -3.07
C PRO A 37 -5.74 4.69 -3.60
N GLN A 38 -6.86 4.97 -2.93
CA GLN A 38 -7.68 6.14 -3.21
C GLN A 38 -7.36 7.24 -2.21
N LEU A 39 -7.25 8.46 -2.72
CA LEU A 39 -7.12 9.65 -1.88
C LEU A 39 -8.40 9.83 -1.06
N GLN A 40 -8.24 10.10 0.23
CA GLN A 40 -9.33 10.41 1.15
C GLN A 40 -8.89 11.51 2.12
N ASP A 41 -9.84 12.05 2.88
CA ASP A 41 -9.54 12.99 3.94
C ASP A 41 -8.51 12.42 4.93
N PRO A 42 -7.55 13.25 5.39
CA PRO A 42 -6.56 12.82 6.36
C PRO A 42 -7.26 12.32 7.63
N ASP A 43 -7.04 11.05 7.94
CA ASP A 43 -7.58 10.43 9.14
C ASP A 43 -6.96 11.03 10.43
N LYS A 44 -7.39 10.64 11.63
CA LYS A 44 -6.73 11.03 12.89
C LYS A 44 -5.24 10.68 12.92
N THR A 45 -4.86 9.65 12.17
CA THR A 45 -3.46 9.32 11.96
C THR A 45 -2.74 10.33 11.07
N GLY A 46 -3.42 11.10 10.23
CA GLY A 46 -2.87 12.01 9.21
C GLY A 46 -2.52 11.31 7.90
N CYS A 47 -3.13 10.15 7.67
CA CYS A 47 -3.05 9.38 6.43
C CYS A 47 -4.17 9.84 5.48
N ASN A 48 -3.79 10.27 4.28
CA ASN A 48 -4.69 10.83 3.26
C ASN A 48 -5.12 9.82 2.19
N TRP A 49 -5.00 8.51 2.46
CA TRP A 49 -5.37 7.49 1.49
C TRP A 49 -5.89 6.21 2.15
N ASN A 50 -6.67 5.43 1.39
CA ASN A 50 -7.27 4.20 1.86
C ASN A 50 -7.44 3.17 0.74
N MET A 51 -7.59 1.92 1.16
CA MET A 51 -7.76 0.73 0.32
C MET A 51 -8.81 -0.14 1.00
N THR A 52 -9.94 -0.39 0.34
CA THR A 52 -11.09 -1.09 0.94
C THR A 52 -11.47 -2.39 0.25
N HIS A 53 -10.75 -2.79 -0.81
CA HIS A 53 -11.10 -3.98 -1.62
C HIS A 53 -9.87 -4.85 -1.94
N PHE A 54 -9.31 -5.51 -0.92
CA PHE A 54 -8.28 -6.51 -1.13
C PHE A 54 -8.91 -7.80 -1.64
N GLY A 55 -8.52 -8.21 -2.85
CA GLY A 55 -8.97 -9.49 -3.40
C GLY A 55 -8.19 -10.63 -2.77
N ASN A 56 -8.87 -11.72 -2.40
CA ASN A 56 -8.25 -12.92 -1.82
C ASN A 56 -7.54 -12.68 -0.48
N ALA A 57 -7.93 -11.66 0.28
CA ALA A 57 -7.41 -11.40 1.63
C ALA A 57 -8.23 -12.06 2.75
N VAL A 58 -9.30 -12.78 2.41
CA VAL A 58 -10.12 -13.52 3.36
C VAL A 58 -9.24 -14.55 4.08
N GLY A 59 -9.18 -14.49 5.40
CA GLY A 59 -8.28 -15.32 6.22
C GLY A 59 -6.96 -14.64 6.61
N PHE A 60 -6.53 -13.60 5.89
CA PHE A 60 -5.31 -12.81 6.15
C PHE A 60 -5.61 -11.36 6.52
N GLU A 61 -6.85 -11.06 6.87
CA GLU A 61 -7.32 -9.69 7.11
C GLU A 61 -6.50 -9.00 8.22
N ARG A 62 -6.13 -9.73 9.27
CA ARG A 62 -5.32 -9.20 10.37
C ARG A 62 -3.93 -8.78 9.92
N ASP A 63 -3.24 -9.64 9.17
CA ASP A 63 -1.89 -9.38 8.69
C ASP A 63 -1.86 -8.30 7.62
N VAL A 64 -2.84 -8.33 6.71
CA VAL A 64 -3.05 -7.28 5.71
C VAL A 64 -3.33 -5.94 6.40
N GLU A 65 -4.18 -5.90 7.43
CA GLU A 65 -4.50 -4.69 8.18
C GLU A 65 -3.29 -4.17 8.96
N ALA A 66 -2.48 -5.05 9.55
CA ALA A 66 -1.24 -4.69 10.23
C ALA A 66 -0.22 -4.06 9.26
N VAL A 67 -0.01 -4.67 8.09
CA VAL A 67 0.84 -4.14 7.02
C VAL A 67 0.32 -2.79 6.54
N LEU A 68 -0.99 -2.67 6.31
CA LEU A 68 -1.65 -1.43 5.92
C LEU A 68 -1.41 -0.33 6.94
N LYS A 69 -1.61 -0.61 8.23
CA LYS A 69 -1.44 0.36 9.32
C LYS A 69 0.01 0.85 9.40
N ALA A 70 0.98 -0.03 9.23
CA ALA A 70 2.40 0.34 9.16
C ALA A 70 2.68 1.25 7.96
N VAL A 71 2.22 0.85 6.75
CA VAL A 71 2.41 1.66 5.55
C VAL A 71 1.71 3.01 5.68
N ARG A 72 0.50 3.10 6.25
CA ARG A 72 -0.21 4.37 6.49
C ARG A 72 0.50 5.27 7.48
N ALA A 73 1.20 4.70 8.47
CA ALA A 73 1.96 5.48 9.44
C ALA A 73 3.25 6.05 8.83
N GLU A 74 3.87 5.30 7.92
CA GLU A 74 5.15 5.63 7.26
C GLU A 74 4.98 6.46 5.99
N TYR A 75 3.90 6.23 5.23
CA TYR A 75 3.69 6.74 3.89
C TYR A 75 2.35 7.43 3.70
N ASN A 76 2.39 8.60 3.07
CA ASN A 76 1.22 9.32 2.58
C ASN A 76 1.14 9.23 1.05
N LEU A 77 -0.07 9.39 0.51
CA LEU A 77 -0.30 9.40 -0.92
C LEU A 77 0.06 10.78 -1.44
N SER A 78 1.03 10.84 -2.34
CA SER A 78 1.36 12.06 -3.06
C SER A 78 0.15 12.46 -3.91
N THR A 79 -0.46 13.61 -3.61
CA THR A 79 -1.46 14.25 -4.48
C THR A 79 -0.81 14.90 -5.71
N GLU A 80 0.52 15.00 -5.74
CA GLU A 80 1.26 15.38 -6.94
C GLU A 80 1.17 14.25 -7.96
N ALA A 81 0.11 14.28 -8.75
CA ALA A 81 0.04 13.59 -10.03
C ALA A 81 1.01 14.25 -11.01
N LYS A 82 2.32 14.17 -10.75
CA LYS A 82 3.33 14.46 -11.77
C LYS A 82 4.52 13.50 -11.70
N SER A 83 4.65 12.85 -12.85
CA SER A 83 5.85 12.28 -13.42
C SER A 83 6.27 10.92 -12.88
N SER A 84 5.80 9.91 -13.61
CA SER A 84 6.67 8.88 -14.18
C SER A 84 8.14 9.33 -14.22
N GLY A 85 8.90 9.00 -13.18
CA GLY A 85 10.35 8.90 -13.31
C GLY A 85 10.62 7.56 -13.98
N ASN A 86 10.56 7.51 -15.31
CA ASN A 86 11.22 6.46 -16.08
C ASN A 86 12.73 6.71 -15.93
N PRO A 87 13.52 5.81 -15.30
CA PRO A 87 14.97 5.96 -15.23
C PRO A 87 15.69 5.39 -16.46
N PHE A 88 14.94 4.96 -17.48
CA PHE A 88 15.48 4.49 -18.76
C PHE A 88 15.27 5.56 -19.82
N GLU A 89 16.04 6.63 -19.72
CA GLU A 89 16.28 7.58 -20.79
C GLU A 89 17.79 7.84 -20.80
N ASP A 90 18.53 6.87 -21.33
CA ASP A 90 19.75 6.96 -22.17
C ASP A 90 20.08 5.56 -22.71
#